data_AF-A0A3M1TX32-F1
#
_entry.id   AF-A0A3M1TX32-F1
#
_cell.length_a   1.000
_cell.length_b   1.000
_cell.length_c   1.000
_cell.angle_alpha   90.00
_cell.angle_beta   90.00
_cell.angle_gamma   90.00
#
_symmetry.space_group_name_H-M   'P 1'
#
loop_
_entity.id
_entity.type
_entity.pdbx_description
1 polymer ?
#
loop_
_entity_poly.entity_id
_entity_poly.type
_entity_poly.pdbx_seq_one_letter_code
_entity_poly.pdbx_strand_id
1 'polypeptide(L)'
;MASRDAAERHGLMLLLVAAGVVLFWPLPYIGAIHPPNELTRVYQTRAIVDDGVLYVDGQIRRFGPLFDLAYAGGHHYPNKAPGVSLLGVPVYAAYRALVGREPSLKETVLVLEKVLLGVPTLLLLGLLWRSCRRAVPSPWARFAALVAYTFGSTALPYALLLYGHQLAAALLFSGFVAYRRGVEGDAAGFIALGGLSQGVALLVEYTVAPAVLLTALYAVLSGRPGLRRAAARAGAGLAGALIPVGALLLYHQAAFGSPFATGYDFVESPALRAIHKQGWLGVHLPRIGWLAQSLFSGRGLLTLMPWVGVALVGGLCWVLRGRVRGALGASPSAPVGSARPSGSWVELAVAGLYVLFAASWDPGVWGWVAGPRHLVP
;
A
#
# COMPACT_ATOMS: atom_id res chain seq x y z
N MET A 1 22.33 25.79 15.03
CA MET A 1 21.26 24.79 15.22
C MET A 1 19.89 25.34 14.82
N ALA A 2 19.48 26.51 15.33
CA ALA A 2 18.18 27.13 15.00
C ALA A 2 17.87 27.28 13.49
N SER A 3 18.85 27.66 12.65
CA SER A 3 18.64 27.81 11.20
C SER A 3 18.44 26.48 10.45
N ARG A 4 19.08 25.39 10.91
CA ARG A 4 18.88 24.05 10.34
C ARG A 4 17.54 23.46 10.73
N ASP A 5 17.13 23.64 11.99
CA ASP A 5 15.82 23.20 12.46
C ASP A 5 14.69 23.97 11.77
N ALA A 6 14.89 25.27 11.52
CA ALA A 6 13.98 26.05 10.72
C ALA A 6 13.89 25.51 9.28
N ALA A 7 15.00 25.36 8.56
CA ALA A 7 15.00 24.84 7.20
C ALA A 7 14.35 23.44 7.09
N GLU A 8 14.55 22.59 8.10
CA GLU A 8 13.91 21.27 8.18
C GLU A 8 12.38 21.37 8.27
N ARG A 9 11.87 22.23 9.15
CA ARG A 9 10.42 22.44 9.32
C ARG A 9 9.78 23.04 8.06
N HIS A 10 10.42 24.03 7.45
CA HIS A 10 9.92 24.67 6.24
C HIS A 10 9.87 23.70 5.06
N GLY A 11 10.90 22.87 4.86
CA GLY A 11 10.92 21.88 3.79
C GLY A 11 9.81 20.85 3.89
N LEU A 12 9.59 20.28 5.08
CA LEU A 12 8.48 19.35 5.32
C LEU A 12 7.13 20.03 5.12
N MET A 13 6.94 21.23 5.67
CA MET A 13 5.69 21.97 5.55
C MET A 13 5.37 22.28 4.09
N LEU A 14 6.34 22.76 3.31
CA LEU A 14 6.18 23.05 1.89
C LEU A 14 5.76 21.79 1.12
N LEU A 15 6.43 20.66 1.37
CA LEU A 15 6.07 19.37 0.76
C LEU A 15 4.63 18.97 1.10
N LEU A 16 4.25 19.01 2.38
CA LEU A 16 2.93 18.61 2.83
C LEU A 16 1.83 19.53 2.29
N VAL A 17 2.09 20.84 2.21
CA VAL A 17 1.15 21.79 1.61
C VAL A 17 1.01 21.53 0.12
N ALA A 18 2.12 21.40 -0.63
CA ALA A 18 2.07 21.12 -2.06
C ALA A 18 1.38 19.79 -2.37
N ALA A 19 1.72 18.73 -1.62
CA ALA A 19 1.06 17.43 -1.72
C ALA A 19 -0.42 17.54 -1.36
N GLY A 20 -0.76 18.29 -0.32
CA GLY A 20 -2.15 18.51 0.11
C GLY A 20 -2.97 19.23 -0.95
N VAL A 21 -2.43 20.27 -1.58
CA VAL A 21 -3.11 20.98 -2.67
C VAL A 21 -3.44 20.02 -3.81
N VAL A 22 -2.51 19.16 -4.21
CA VAL A 22 -2.73 18.20 -5.31
C VAL A 22 -3.68 17.08 -4.88
N LEU A 23 -3.45 16.46 -3.72
CA LEU A 23 -4.23 15.32 -3.24
C LEU A 23 -5.69 15.71 -2.94
N PHE A 24 -5.95 16.94 -2.51
CA PHE A 24 -7.30 17.42 -2.21
C PHE A 24 -7.90 18.28 -3.33
N TRP A 25 -7.22 18.37 -4.47
CA TRP A 25 -7.77 19.02 -5.65
C TRP A 25 -9.03 18.27 -6.13
N PRO A 26 -10.11 18.98 -6.55
CA PRO A 26 -11.38 18.35 -6.92
C PRO A 26 -11.37 17.61 -8.27
N LEU A 27 -10.21 17.46 -8.90
CA LEU A 27 -9.96 16.63 -10.09
C LEU A 27 -8.93 15.56 -9.68
N PRO A 28 -9.13 14.27 -10.04
CA PRO A 28 -9.22 13.89 -11.45
C PRO A 28 -10.43 13.02 -11.84
N TYR A 29 -11.50 12.89 -11.03
CA TYR A 29 -12.63 12.04 -11.43
C TYR A 29 -13.33 12.57 -12.70
N ILE A 30 -13.12 11.85 -13.80
CA ILE A 30 -13.74 12.09 -15.11
C ILE A 30 -14.82 11.02 -15.31
N GLY A 31 -16.08 11.38 -15.05
CA GLY A 31 -17.20 10.43 -15.11
C GLY A 31 -17.35 9.69 -16.45
N ALA A 32 -16.93 10.31 -17.55
CA ALA A 32 -16.97 9.71 -18.88
C ALA A 32 -16.05 8.48 -19.04
N ILE A 33 -15.00 8.34 -18.22
CA ILE A 33 -14.10 7.18 -18.26
C ILE A 33 -14.77 5.95 -17.63
N HIS A 34 -15.70 6.16 -16.68
CA HIS A 34 -16.39 5.10 -15.91
C HIS A 34 -15.43 3.97 -15.46
N PRO A 35 -14.37 4.29 -14.69
CA PRO A 35 -13.27 3.36 -14.43
C PRO A 35 -13.73 2.21 -13.51
N PRO A 36 -13.72 0.94 -13.96
CA PRO A 36 -14.32 -0.17 -13.22
C PRO A 36 -13.61 -0.45 -11.89
N ASN A 37 -12.29 -0.25 -11.85
CA ASN A 37 -11.49 -0.47 -10.64
C ASN A 37 -11.89 0.46 -9.48
N GLU A 38 -12.28 1.70 -9.76
CA GLU A 38 -12.69 2.64 -8.73
C GLU A 38 -14.17 2.44 -8.41
N LEU A 39 -15.00 2.37 -9.46
CA LEU A 39 -16.44 2.33 -9.31
C LEU A 39 -16.95 1.06 -8.65
N THR A 40 -16.29 -0.09 -8.81
CA THR A 40 -16.71 -1.32 -8.11
C THR A 40 -16.64 -1.16 -6.59
N ARG A 41 -15.64 -0.43 -6.08
CA ARG A 41 -15.45 -0.15 -4.64
C ARG A 41 -16.48 0.87 -4.14
N VAL A 42 -16.77 1.87 -4.96
CA VAL A 42 -17.81 2.88 -4.66
C VAL A 42 -19.18 2.23 -4.64
N TYR A 43 -19.51 1.42 -5.64
CA TYR A 43 -20.78 0.71 -5.71
C TYR A 43 -20.94 -0.20 -4.50
N GLN A 44 -19.91 -0.95 -4.12
CA GLN A 44 -20.02 -1.80 -2.92
C GLN A 44 -20.19 -0.99 -1.64
N THR A 45 -19.44 0.11 -1.48
CA THR A 45 -19.63 1.02 -0.33
C THR A 45 -21.08 1.49 -0.23
N ARG A 46 -21.65 1.93 -1.35
CA ARG A 46 -23.02 2.39 -1.43
C ARG A 46 -24.03 1.27 -1.22
N ALA A 47 -23.82 0.09 -1.81
CA ALA A 47 -24.69 -1.06 -1.61
C ALA A 47 -24.80 -1.45 -0.13
N ILE A 48 -23.68 -1.39 0.61
CA ILE A 48 -23.69 -1.69 2.05
C ILE A 48 -24.49 -0.65 2.83
N VAL A 49 -24.35 0.63 2.51
CA VAL A 49 -25.00 1.73 3.25
C VAL A 49 -26.45 1.96 2.83
N ASP A 50 -26.71 1.95 1.53
CA ASP A 50 -27.99 2.32 0.93
C ASP A 50 -28.93 1.12 0.81
N ASP A 51 -28.38 -0.06 0.49
CA ASP A 51 -29.17 -1.27 0.20
C ASP A 51 -29.05 -2.35 1.29
N GLY A 52 -28.10 -2.21 2.24
CA GLY A 52 -27.87 -3.18 3.32
C GLY A 52 -27.27 -4.51 2.85
N VAL A 53 -26.64 -4.55 1.69
CA VAL A 53 -26.12 -5.79 1.05
C VAL A 53 -24.67 -5.66 0.62
N LEU A 54 -23.99 -6.81 0.44
CA LEU A 54 -22.58 -6.86 0.03
C LEU A 54 -22.38 -6.87 -1.51
N TYR A 55 -23.40 -7.28 -2.26
CA TYR A 55 -23.38 -7.34 -3.73
C TYR A 55 -23.78 -6.00 -4.36
N VAL A 56 -23.40 -5.78 -5.62
CA VAL A 56 -23.50 -4.48 -6.30
C VAL A 56 -24.62 -4.38 -7.34
N ASP A 57 -25.49 -5.38 -7.46
CA ASP A 57 -26.54 -5.45 -8.49
C ASP A 57 -27.44 -4.21 -8.53
N GLY A 58 -27.85 -3.69 -7.37
CA GLY A 58 -28.69 -2.48 -7.28
C GLY A 58 -27.98 -1.25 -7.83
N GLN A 59 -26.69 -1.11 -7.51
CA GLN A 59 -25.86 0.01 -7.94
C GLN A 59 -25.53 -0.09 -9.44
N ILE A 60 -25.34 -1.31 -9.97
CA ILE A 60 -25.21 -1.57 -11.41
C ILE A 60 -26.47 -1.10 -12.17
N ARG A 61 -27.67 -1.46 -11.69
CA ARG A 61 -28.92 -1.00 -12.32
C ARG A 61 -29.05 0.52 -12.31
N ARG A 62 -28.53 1.18 -11.28
CA ARG A 62 -28.67 2.62 -11.09
C ARG A 62 -27.65 3.46 -11.85
N PHE A 63 -26.41 3.01 -11.91
CA PHE A 63 -25.27 3.82 -12.38
C PHE A 63 -24.56 3.22 -13.60
N GLY A 64 -25.05 2.09 -14.10
CA GLY A 64 -24.55 1.41 -15.28
C GLY A 64 -23.62 0.23 -14.96
N PRO A 65 -23.39 -0.65 -15.97
CA PRO A 65 -22.62 -1.86 -15.82
C PRO A 65 -21.15 -1.58 -15.50
N LEU A 66 -20.53 -2.52 -14.79
CA LEU A 66 -19.09 -2.54 -14.56
C LEU A 66 -18.49 -3.81 -15.17
N PHE A 67 -17.26 -3.70 -15.64
CA PHE A 67 -16.45 -4.86 -16.04
C PHE A 67 -15.63 -5.37 -14.85
N ASP A 68 -15.04 -6.57 -14.98
CA ASP A 68 -14.09 -7.12 -14.01
C ASP A 68 -14.72 -7.37 -12.61
N LEU A 69 -15.87 -8.04 -12.59
CA LEU A 69 -16.61 -8.43 -11.38
C LEU A 69 -16.47 -9.94 -11.09
N ALA A 70 -16.84 -10.31 -9.87
CA ALA A 70 -17.07 -11.68 -9.44
C ALA A 70 -18.57 -11.99 -9.46
N TYR A 71 -18.95 -13.21 -9.84
CA TYR A 71 -20.34 -13.67 -9.82
C TYR A 71 -20.48 -14.91 -8.93
N ALA A 72 -21.23 -14.77 -7.84
CA ALA A 72 -21.40 -15.83 -6.83
C ALA A 72 -22.82 -15.78 -6.26
N GLY A 73 -23.44 -16.95 -6.03
CA GLY A 73 -24.75 -17.03 -5.39
C GLY A 73 -25.86 -16.24 -6.09
N GLY A 74 -25.77 -16.04 -7.41
CA GLY A 74 -26.76 -15.27 -8.19
C GLY A 74 -26.48 -13.76 -8.29
N HIS A 75 -25.43 -13.25 -7.64
CA HIS A 75 -25.18 -11.82 -7.48
C HIS A 75 -23.77 -11.40 -7.94
N HIS A 76 -23.61 -10.13 -8.30
CA HIS A 76 -22.31 -9.55 -8.65
C HIS A 76 -21.64 -8.91 -7.45
N TYR A 77 -20.34 -9.16 -7.31
CA TYR A 77 -19.47 -8.59 -6.28
C TYR A 77 -18.23 -7.98 -6.93
N PRO A 78 -17.58 -7.00 -6.28
CA PRO A 78 -16.21 -6.66 -6.63
C PRO A 78 -15.31 -7.89 -6.51
N ASN A 79 -14.47 -8.14 -7.51
CA ASN A 79 -13.48 -9.21 -7.44
C ASN A 79 -12.18 -8.79 -6.73
N LYS A 80 -12.13 -7.57 -6.19
CA LYS A 80 -10.99 -7.00 -5.47
C LYS A 80 -11.10 -7.27 -3.97
N ALA A 81 -10.03 -6.99 -3.24
CA ALA A 81 -10.07 -6.99 -1.78
C ALA A 81 -11.10 -5.97 -1.25
N PRO A 82 -11.92 -6.34 -0.25
CA PRO A 82 -13.09 -5.56 0.16
C PRO A 82 -12.73 -4.32 1.00
N GLY A 83 -11.48 -4.20 1.45
CA GLY A 83 -11.08 -3.23 2.45
C GLY A 83 -11.33 -1.78 2.07
N VAL A 84 -11.11 -1.39 0.82
CA VAL A 84 -11.41 -0.01 0.40
C VAL A 84 -12.91 0.26 0.51
N SER A 85 -13.75 -0.70 0.11
CA SER A 85 -15.21 -0.58 0.21
C SER A 85 -15.68 -0.53 1.68
N LEU A 86 -15.18 -1.45 2.51
CA LEU A 86 -15.56 -1.55 3.92
C LEU A 86 -15.10 -0.34 4.74
N LEU A 87 -13.89 0.17 4.49
CA LEU A 87 -13.42 1.42 5.10
C LEU A 87 -14.18 2.64 4.56
N GLY A 88 -14.73 2.55 3.35
CA GLY A 88 -15.57 3.59 2.76
C GLY A 88 -16.95 3.70 3.38
N VAL A 89 -17.50 2.62 3.95
CA VAL A 89 -18.83 2.61 4.59
C VAL A 89 -19.02 3.73 5.61
N PRO A 90 -18.18 3.86 6.66
CA PRO A 90 -18.35 4.93 7.64
C PRO A 90 -18.12 6.32 7.03
N VAL A 91 -17.23 6.45 6.04
CA VAL A 91 -16.93 7.74 5.38
C VAL A 91 -18.13 8.20 4.55
N TYR A 92 -18.70 7.32 3.73
CA TYR A 92 -19.86 7.63 2.90
C TYR A 92 -21.10 7.89 3.75
N ALA A 93 -21.36 7.07 4.78
CA ALA A 93 -22.49 7.27 5.69
C ALA A 93 -22.41 8.63 6.41
N ALA A 94 -21.23 8.97 6.94
CA ALA A 94 -21.03 10.27 7.58
C ALA A 94 -21.19 11.43 6.58
N TYR A 95 -20.62 11.32 5.38
CA TYR A 95 -20.76 12.35 4.36
C TYR A 95 -22.22 12.55 3.93
N ARG A 96 -22.95 11.45 3.68
CA ARG A 96 -24.40 11.47 3.37
C ARG A 96 -25.21 12.15 4.47
N ALA A 97 -24.94 11.82 5.74
CA ALA A 97 -25.61 12.45 6.88
C ALA A 97 -25.31 13.96 6.95
N LEU A 98 -24.06 14.35 6.70
CA LEU A 98 -23.63 15.76 6.72
C LEU A 98 -24.28 16.59 5.60
N VAL A 99 -24.41 16.04 4.38
CA VAL A 99 -25.02 16.77 3.26
C VAL A 99 -26.56 16.69 3.25
N GLY A 100 -27.18 15.83 4.07
CA GLY A 100 -28.64 15.72 4.21
C GLY A 100 -29.38 15.22 2.96
N ARG A 101 -28.65 14.71 1.97
CA ARG A 101 -29.19 14.15 0.72
C ARG A 101 -28.35 12.99 0.26
N GLU A 102 -28.81 12.29 -0.76
CA GLU A 102 -27.99 11.29 -1.41
C GLU A 102 -26.83 11.94 -2.19
N PRO A 103 -25.56 11.58 -1.91
CA PRO A 103 -24.43 12.03 -2.70
C PRO A 103 -24.48 11.46 -4.11
N SER A 104 -24.08 12.27 -5.09
CA SER A 104 -23.81 11.79 -6.44
C SER A 104 -22.64 10.80 -6.46
N LEU A 105 -22.50 10.06 -7.56
CA LEU A 105 -21.39 9.14 -7.75
C LEU A 105 -20.03 9.86 -7.67
N LYS A 106 -19.94 11.03 -8.32
CA LYS A 106 -18.75 11.88 -8.28
C LYS A 106 -18.39 12.33 -6.86
N GLU A 107 -19.37 12.81 -6.09
CA GLU A 107 -19.13 13.24 -4.70
C GLU A 107 -18.66 12.06 -3.84
N THR A 108 -19.24 10.88 -4.05
CA THR A 108 -18.85 9.66 -3.33
C THR A 108 -17.42 9.27 -3.66
N VAL A 109 -17.04 9.25 -4.94
CA VAL A 109 -15.66 8.98 -5.36
C VAL A 109 -14.70 9.95 -4.68
N LEU A 110 -14.96 11.26 -4.80
CA LEU A 110 -14.06 12.29 -4.28
C LEU A 110 -13.90 12.22 -2.77
N VAL A 111 -14.98 12.04 -2.00
CA VAL A 111 -14.86 11.98 -0.53
C VAL A 111 -14.11 10.71 -0.09
N LEU A 112 -14.37 9.57 -0.73
CA LEU A 112 -13.67 8.32 -0.42
C LEU A 112 -12.20 8.41 -0.80
N GLU A 113 -11.87 8.96 -1.97
CA GLU A 113 -10.49 9.16 -2.43
C GLU A 113 -9.72 10.06 -1.44
N LYS A 114 -10.29 11.19 -1.05
CA LYS A 114 -9.61 12.16 -0.18
C LYS A 114 -9.38 11.59 1.21
N VAL A 115 -10.37 10.91 1.78
CA VAL A 115 -10.30 10.37 3.14
C VAL A 115 -9.47 9.09 3.21
N LEU A 116 -9.64 8.17 2.25
CA LEU A 116 -8.99 6.86 2.29
C LEU A 116 -7.62 6.86 1.63
N LEU A 117 -7.33 7.76 0.68
CA LEU A 117 -6.04 7.79 -0.02
C LEU A 117 -5.25 9.06 0.27
N GLY A 118 -5.90 10.22 0.14
CA GLY A 118 -5.27 11.53 0.35
C GLY A 118 -4.71 11.71 1.76
N VAL A 119 -5.55 11.53 2.78
CA VAL A 119 -5.14 11.65 4.19
C VAL A 119 -4.02 10.64 4.55
N PRO A 120 -4.15 9.32 4.28
CA PRO A 120 -3.08 8.38 4.60
C PRO A 120 -1.78 8.64 3.84
N THR A 121 -1.85 9.13 2.59
CA THR A 121 -0.66 9.52 1.83
C THR A 121 0.05 10.71 2.47
N LEU A 122 -0.67 11.76 2.88
CA LEU A 122 -0.06 12.89 3.60
C LEU A 122 0.61 12.46 4.91
N LEU A 123 -0.06 11.59 5.68
CA LEU A 123 0.49 11.04 6.91
C LEU A 123 1.74 10.19 6.65
N LEU A 124 1.72 9.38 5.58
CA LEU A 124 2.86 8.60 5.12
C LEU A 124 4.06 9.50 4.81
N LEU A 125 3.87 10.62 4.11
CA LEU A 125 4.97 11.56 3.82
C LEU A 125 5.63 12.12 5.09
N GLY A 126 4.81 12.51 6.07
CA GLY A 126 5.32 12.93 7.38
C GLY A 126 6.08 11.82 8.11
N LEU A 127 5.57 10.58 8.03
CA LEU A 127 6.20 9.41 8.65
C LEU A 127 7.52 9.02 7.96
N LEU A 128 7.57 9.06 6.63
CA LEU A 128 8.76 8.84 5.83
C LEU A 128 9.82 9.90 6.16
N TRP A 129 9.45 11.18 6.17
CA TRP A 129 10.36 12.26 6.56
C TRP A 129 11.02 12.02 7.92
N ARG A 130 10.20 11.70 8.93
CA ARG A 130 10.68 11.41 10.28
C ARG A 130 11.58 10.17 10.33
N SER A 131 11.23 9.13 9.56
CA SER A 131 11.96 7.86 9.54
C SER A 131 13.31 8.00 8.86
N CYS A 132 13.38 8.77 7.76
CA CYS A 132 14.62 9.00 7.02
C CYS A 132 15.57 9.96 7.73
N ARG A 133 15.10 10.82 8.64
CA ARG A 133 15.93 11.84 9.32
C ARG A 133 17.19 11.31 9.99
N ARG A 134 17.14 10.11 10.57
CA ARG A 134 18.31 9.49 11.22
C ARG A 134 19.36 9.02 10.20
N ALA A 135 18.93 8.55 9.04
CA ALA A 135 19.80 7.99 8.00
C ALA A 135 20.28 9.04 6.99
N VAL A 136 19.48 10.09 6.77
CA VAL A 136 19.75 11.14 5.78
C VAL A 136 19.73 12.51 6.47
N PRO A 137 20.90 12.98 6.96
CA PRO A 137 20.98 14.25 7.68
C PRO A 137 20.56 15.46 6.85
N SER A 138 20.83 15.44 5.53
CA SER A 138 20.49 16.55 4.63
C SER A 138 18.96 16.70 4.49
N PRO A 139 18.37 17.85 4.91
CA PRO A 139 16.94 18.10 4.74
C PRO A 139 16.57 18.24 3.26
N TRP A 140 17.46 18.78 2.42
CA TRP A 140 17.24 18.91 0.98
C TRP A 140 17.22 17.56 0.26
N ALA A 141 18.08 16.61 0.67
CA ALA A 141 18.05 15.27 0.10
C ALA A 141 16.76 14.53 0.47
N ARG A 142 16.29 14.67 1.72
CA ARG A 142 14.98 14.16 2.15
C ARG A 142 13.84 14.79 1.36
N PHE A 143 13.87 16.11 1.21
CA PHE A 143 12.86 16.85 0.45
C PHE A 143 12.82 16.40 -1.00
N ALA A 144 13.97 16.37 -1.69
CA ALA A 144 14.05 15.92 -3.07
C ALA A 144 13.58 14.47 -3.26
N ALA A 145 13.95 13.56 -2.35
CA ALA A 145 13.50 12.17 -2.40
C ALA A 145 11.97 12.04 -2.22
N LEU A 146 11.38 12.79 -1.28
CA LEU A 146 9.94 12.76 -1.08
C LEU A 146 9.16 13.51 -2.17
N VAL A 147 9.72 14.57 -2.76
CA VAL A 147 9.15 15.20 -3.96
C VAL A 147 9.16 14.21 -5.13
N ALA A 148 10.27 13.51 -5.35
CA ALA A 148 10.37 12.48 -6.39
C ALA A 148 9.37 11.32 -6.15
N TYR A 149 9.25 10.84 -4.92
CA TYR A 149 8.23 9.86 -4.54
C TYR A 149 6.81 10.39 -4.72
N THR A 150 6.53 11.63 -4.30
CA THR A 150 5.15 12.14 -4.29
C THR A 150 4.69 12.55 -5.68
N PHE A 151 5.52 13.19 -6.49
CA PHE A 151 5.10 13.80 -7.77
C PHE A 151 5.72 13.11 -9.00
N GLY A 152 6.89 12.51 -8.84
CA GLY A 152 7.61 11.82 -9.91
C GLY A 152 7.40 10.31 -9.89
N SER A 153 6.31 9.83 -9.29
CA SER A 153 6.10 8.40 -9.06
C SER A 153 4.65 7.95 -9.22
N THR A 154 4.46 6.65 -9.37
CA THR A 154 3.14 6.02 -9.40
C THR A 154 2.38 6.18 -8.08
N ALA A 155 3.02 6.58 -6.99
CA ALA A 155 2.34 6.93 -5.75
C ALA A 155 1.26 8.01 -5.95
N LEU A 156 1.51 9.03 -6.81
CA LEU A 156 0.53 10.08 -7.07
C LEU A 156 -0.75 9.56 -7.73
N PRO A 157 -0.70 8.91 -8.92
CA PRO A 157 -1.92 8.44 -9.55
C PRO A 157 -2.67 7.44 -8.66
N TYR A 158 -1.99 6.60 -7.87
CA TYR A 158 -2.68 5.70 -6.94
C TYR A 158 -3.10 6.33 -5.61
N ALA A 159 -2.66 7.56 -5.32
CA ALA A 159 -3.23 8.40 -4.26
C ALA A 159 -4.48 9.17 -4.73
N LEU A 160 -4.68 9.28 -6.05
CA LEU A 160 -5.77 10.02 -6.69
C LEU A 160 -6.83 9.13 -7.35
N LEU A 161 -6.52 7.86 -7.59
CA LEU A 161 -7.47 6.88 -8.13
C LEU A 161 -7.84 5.94 -6.98
N LEU A 162 -9.13 5.67 -6.78
CA LEU A 162 -9.66 4.87 -5.66
C LEU A 162 -9.31 3.36 -5.76
N TYR A 163 -8.01 3.07 -5.76
CA TYR A 163 -7.39 1.75 -5.75
C TYR A 163 -6.83 1.46 -4.35
N GLY A 164 -6.55 0.18 -4.07
CA GLY A 164 -5.98 -0.22 -2.78
C GLY A 164 -4.48 0.10 -2.62
N HIS A 165 -3.75 0.32 -3.72
CA HIS A 165 -2.28 0.24 -3.70
C HIS A 165 -1.59 1.27 -2.80
N GLN A 166 -1.90 2.55 -2.94
CA GLN A 166 -1.23 3.58 -2.14
C GLN A 166 -1.67 3.55 -0.66
N LEU A 167 -2.92 3.21 -0.38
CA LEU A 167 -3.38 2.98 0.99
C LEU A 167 -2.65 1.78 1.62
N ALA A 168 -2.50 0.69 0.87
CA ALA A 168 -1.74 -0.47 1.31
C ALA A 168 -0.26 -0.11 1.57
N ALA A 169 0.37 0.70 0.72
CA ALA A 169 1.72 1.23 0.93
C ALA A 169 1.83 1.99 2.27
N ALA A 170 0.88 2.90 2.53
CA ALA A 170 0.84 3.69 3.76
C ALA A 170 0.68 2.80 5.01
N LEU A 171 -0.19 1.79 4.94
CA LEU A 171 -0.46 0.85 6.02
C LEU A 171 0.71 -0.11 6.26
N LEU A 172 1.34 -0.62 5.20
CA LEU A 172 2.55 -1.45 5.28
C LEU A 172 3.68 -0.70 5.98
N PHE A 173 3.99 0.51 5.50
CA PHE A 173 5.08 1.30 6.06
C PHE A 173 4.79 1.74 7.50
N SER A 174 3.55 2.17 7.78
CA SER A 174 3.13 2.54 9.14
C SER A 174 3.23 1.37 10.10
N GLY A 175 2.77 0.18 9.68
CA GLY A 175 2.86 -1.04 10.46
C GLY A 175 4.31 -1.46 10.72
N PHE A 176 5.18 -1.36 9.71
CA PHE A 176 6.61 -1.62 9.88
C PHE A 176 7.27 -0.65 10.87
N VAL A 177 6.97 0.65 10.80
CA VAL A 177 7.49 1.63 11.75
C VAL A 177 6.98 1.34 13.17
N ALA A 178 5.73 0.92 13.33
CA ALA A 178 5.18 0.50 14.62
C ALA A 178 5.90 -0.74 15.15
N TYR A 179 6.07 -1.79 14.34
CA TYR A 179 6.84 -2.97 14.71
C TYR A 179 8.26 -2.63 15.15
N ARG A 180 8.98 -1.78 14.40
CA ARG A 180 10.32 -1.35 14.77
C ARG A 180 10.34 -0.65 16.13
N ARG A 181 9.41 0.26 16.39
CA ARG A 181 9.29 0.93 17.71
C ARG A 181 8.97 -0.07 18.82
N GLY A 182 8.08 -1.03 18.56
CA GLY A 182 7.75 -2.09 19.52
C GLY A 182 8.95 -2.99 19.83
N VAL A 183 9.77 -3.33 18.83
CA VAL A 183 10.99 -4.12 19.00
C VAL A 183 12.07 -3.34 19.74
N GLU A 184 12.30 -2.07 19.37
CA GLU A 184 13.32 -1.20 19.98
C GLU A 184 12.98 -0.86 21.44
N GLY A 185 11.69 -0.63 21.74
CA GLY A 185 11.21 -0.24 23.07
C GLY A 185 10.63 -1.37 23.93
N ASP A 186 10.66 -2.62 23.45
CA ASP A 186 9.98 -3.78 24.07
C ASP A 186 8.50 -3.51 24.42
N ALA A 187 7.80 -2.81 23.52
CA ALA A 187 6.46 -2.28 23.75
C ALA A 187 5.40 -3.03 22.94
N ALA A 188 4.69 -3.95 23.59
CA ALA A 188 3.67 -4.80 22.97
C ALA A 188 2.54 -4.01 22.28
N GLY A 189 2.17 -2.84 22.80
CA GLY A 189 1.15 -1.98 22.17
C GLY A 189 1.54 -1.51 20.76
N PHE A 190 2.82 -1.19 20.53
CA PHE A 190 3.29 -0.86 19.18
C PHE A 190 3.34 -2.08 18.26
N ILE A 191 3.57 -3.28 18.82
CA ILE A 191 3.49 -4.53 18.05
C ILE A 191 2.04 -4.81 17.63
N ALA A 192 1.08 -4.64 18.55
CA ALA A 192 -0.34 -4.77 18.23
C ALA A 192 -0.80 -3.72 17.21
N LEU A 193 -0.34 -2.47 17.32
CA LEU A 193 -0.62 -1.44 16.31
C LEU A 193 -0.04 -1.81 14.94
N GLY A 194 1.17 -2.41 14.91
CA GLY A 194 1.76 -2.97 13.70
C GLY A 194 0.87 -4.06 13.09
N GLY A 195 0.41 -5.00 13.91
CA GLY A 195 -0.52 -6.07 13.51
C GLY A 195 -1.82 -5.55 12.94
N LEU A 196 -2.44 -4.56 13.60
CA LEU A 196 -3.64 -3.90 13.11
C LEU A 196 -3.42 -3.27 11.73
N SER A 197 -2.37 -2.45 11.59
CA SER A 197 -2.04 -1.79 10.33
C SER A 197 -1.81 -2.78 9.18
N GLN A 198 -1.07 -3.86 9.45
CA GLN A 198 -0.77 -4.90 8.46
C GLN A 198 -2.01 -5.75 8.11
N GLY A 199 -2.88 -6.03 9.09
CA GLY A 199 -4.15 -6.70 8.85
C GLY A 199 -5.09 -5.86 7.99
N VAL A 200 -5.14 -4.53 8.21
CA VAL A 200 -5.90 -3.62 7.32
C VAL A 200 -5.25 -3.57 5.93
N ALA A 201 -3.92 -3.62 5.82
CA ALA A 201 -3.25 -3.70 4.52
C ALA A 201 -3.68 -4.94 3.72
N LEU A 202 -3.73 -6.12 4.36
CA LEU A 202 -4.26 -7.36 3.75
C LEU A 202 -5.72 -7.23 3.33
N LEU A 203 -6.54 -6.61 4.17
CA LEU A 203 -7.95 -6.38 3.90
C LEU A 203 -8.15 -5.47 2.67
N VAL A 204 -7.23 -4.51 2.45
CA VAL A 204 -7.25 -3.54 1.34
C VAL A 204 -6.64 -4.10 0.05
N GLU A 205 -5.63 -4.95 0.14
CA GLU A 205 -4.88 -5.47 -1.01
C GLU A 205 -4.29 -6.86 -0.72
N TYR A 206 -4.73 -7.88 -1.45
CA TYR A 206 -4.25 -9.24 -1.25
C TYR A 206 -2.76 -9.41 -1.58
N THR A 207 -2.26 -8.66 -2.58
CA THR A 207 -0.88 -8.82 -3.07
C THR A 207 0.18 -8.41 -2.06
N VAL A 208 -0.20 -7.72 -0.96
CA VAL A 208 0.75 -7.34 0.10
C VAL A 208 1.03 -8.44 1.11
N ALA A 209 0.35 -9.59 1.02
CA ALA A 209 0.50 -10.67 2.00
C ALA A 209 1.95 -11.14 2.24
N PRO A 210 2.80 -11.28 1.20
CA PRO A 210 4.19 -11.66 1.46
C PRO A 210 4.99 -10.55 2.17
N ALA A 211 4.72 -9.27 1.90
CA ALA A 211 5.35 -8.15 2.61
C ALA A 211 4.90 -8.05 4.07
N VAL A 212 3.61 -8.33 4.33
CA VAL A 212 3.04 -8.46 5.68
C VAL A 212 3.77 -9.55 6.46
N LEU A 213 3.98 -10.73 5.85
CA LEU A 213 4.70 -11.82 6.48
C LEU A 213 6.15 -11.42 6.81
N LEU A 214 6.88 -10.82 5.88
CA LEU A 214 8.27 -10.39 6.10
C LEU A 214 8.38 -9.36 7.24
N THR A 215 7.47 -8.39 7.31
CA THR A 215 7.47 -7.38 8.39
C THR A 215 7.01 -7.94 9.73
N ALA A 216 6.10 -8.91 9.75
CA ALA A 216 5.73 -9.64 10.96
C ALA A 216 6.89 -10.52 11.47
N LEU A 217 7.60 -11.22 10.57
CA LEU A 217 8.81 -11.96 10.92
C LEU A 217 9.88 -11.03 11.50
N TYR A 218 10.04 -9.83 10.94
CA TYR A 218 10.89 -8.80 11.53
C TYR A 218 10.50 -8.50 12.98
N ALA A 219 9.21 -8.29 13.27
CA ALA A 219 8.72 -7.99 14.61
C ALA A 219 9.05 -9.11 15.63
N VAL A 220 8.95 -10.36 15.19
CA VAL A 220 9.17 -11.56 16.04
C VAL A 220 10.67 -11.87 16.22
N LEU A 221 11.45 -11.79 15.15
CA LEU A 221 12.83 -12.26 15.11
C LEU A 221 13.87 -11.20 15.50
N SER A 222 13.51 -9.92 15.49
CA SER A 222 14.46 -8.83 15.74
C SER A 222 14.53 -8.43 17.21
N GLY A 223 15.58 -7.71 17.61
CA GLY A 223 15.77 -7.22 18.98
C GLY A 223 16.45 -8.25 19.90
N ARG A 224 16.16 -8.20 21.21
CA ARG A 224 16.79 -9.09 22.19
C ARG A 224 16.30 -10.54 22.00
N PRO A 225 17.20 -11.53 21.88
CA PRO A 225 16.80 -12.92 21.68
C PRO A 225 16.00 -13.45 22.89
N GLY A 226 15.11 -14.42 22.64
CA GLY A 226 14.37 -15.15 23.67
C GLY A 226 12.98 -15.60 23.20
N LEU A 227 12.69 -16.90 23.33
CA LEU A 227 11.44 -17.51 22.87
C LEU A 227 10.19 -16.86 23.47
N ARG A 228 10.21 -16.54 24.77
CA ARG A 228 9.08 -15.87 25.45
C ARG A 228 8.78 -14.49 24.86
N ARG A 229 9.81 -13.72 24.50
CA ARG A 229 9.63 -12.41 23.87
C ARG A 229 9.11 -12.54 22.44
N ALA A 230 9.68 -13.48 21.67
CA ALA A 230 9.21 -13.78 20.33
C ALA A 230 7.72 -14.17 20.34
N ALA A 231 7.33 -15.07 21.25
CA ALA A 231 5.95 -15.48 21.45
C ALA A 231 5.03 -14.32 21.87
N ALA A 232 5.47 -13.47 22.81
CA ALA A 232 4.69 -12.30 23.23
C ALA A 232 4.47 -11.31 22.09
N ARG A 233 5.48 -11.09 21.24
CA ARG A 233 5.36 -10.22 20.06
C ARG A 233 4.48 -10.82 18.98
N ALA A 234 4.62 -12.12 18.73
CA ALA A 234 3.73 -12.84 17.82
C ALA A 234 2.27 -12.73 18.30
N GLY A 235 2.02 -12.99 19.59
CA GLY A 235 0.70 -12.86 20.19
C GLY A 235 0.13 -11.44 20.08
N ALA A 236 0.93 -10.40 20.39
CA ALA A 236 0.49 -9.01 20.26
C ALA A 236 0.19 -8.63 18.80
N GLY A 237 1.03 -9.04 17.85
CA GLY A 237 0.82 -8.78 16.43
C GLY A 237 -0.44 -9.46 15.89
N LEU A 238 -0.65 -10.73 16.25
CA LEU A 238 -1.87 -11.48 15.92
C LEU A 238 -3.12 -10.86 16.54
N ALA A 239 -3.05 -10.42 17.80
CA ALA A 239 -4.15 -9.73 18.47
C ALA A 239 -4.52 -8.42 17.75
N GLY A 240 -3.53 -7.66 17.29
CA GLY A 240 -3.76 -6.47 16.48
C GLY A 240 -4.42 -6.77 15.12
N ALA A 241 -3.96 -7.83 14.46
CA ALA A 241 -4.47 -8.23 13.14
C ALA A 241 -5.84 -8.92 13.19
N LEU A 242 -6.30 -9.35 14.37
CA LEU A 242 -7.49 -10.18 14.55
C LEU A 242 -8.75 -9.56 13.91
N ILE A 243 -9.01 -8.29 14.19
CA ILE A 243 -10.21 -7.59 13.70
C ILE A 243 -10.20 -7.47 12.16
N PRO A 244 -9.19 -6.86 11.51
CA PRO A 244 -9.23 -6.69 10.07
C PRO A 244 -9.12 -8.01 9.29
N VAL A 245 -8.35 -8.98 9.78
CA VAL A 245 -8.29 -10.31 9.15
C VAL A 245 -9.59 -11.07 9.36
N GLY A 246 -10.19 -10.99 10.56
CA GLY A 246 -11.52 -11.55 10.82
C GLY A 246 -12.59 -10.96 9.90
N ALA A 247 -12.60 -9.64 9.73
CA ALA A 247 -13.50 -8.96 8.79
C ALA A 247 -13.31 -9.45 7.35
N LEU A 248 -12.05 -9.67 6.92
CA LEU A 248 -11.75 -10.22 5.60
C LEU A 248 -12.33 -11.63 5.41
N LEU A 249 -12.08 -12.52 6.36
CA LEU A 249 -12.55 -13.91 6.30
C LEU A 249 -14.08 -14.00 6.38
N LEU A 250 -14.72 -13.18 7.22
CA LEU A 250 -16.18 -13.10 7.31
C LEU A 250 -16.80 -12.55 6.02
N TYR A 251 -16.18 -11.54 5.41
CA TYR A 251 -16.62 -11.04 4.11
C TYR A 251 -16.56 -12.14 3.04
N HIS A 252 -15.45 -12.88 2.95
CA HIS A 252 -15.32 -14.00 2.02
C HIS A 252 -16.38 -15.08 2.28
N GLN A 253 -16.59 -15.45 3.54
CA GLN A 253 -17.61 -16.41 3.91
C GLN A 253 -19.01 -15.96 3.47
N ALA A 254 -19.35 -14.68 3.67
CA ALA A 254 -20.65 -14.12 3.33
C ALA A 254 -20.86 -13.97 1.82
N ALA A 255 -19.84 -13.51 1.07
CA ALA A 255 -19.96 -13.25 -0.36
C ALA A 255 -19.75 -14.51 -1.23
N PHE A 256 -18.88 -15.42 -0.80
CA PHE A 256 -18.36 -16.51 -1.62
C PHE A 256 -18.53 -17.91 -1.00
N GLY A 257 -19.09 -17.99 0.21
CA GLY A 257 -19.41 -19.26 0.88
C GLY A 257 -18.23 -19.96 1.56
N SER A 258 -17.03 -19.36 1.57
CA SER A 258 -15.85 -19.89 2.26
C SER A 258 -14.93 -18.73 2.68
N PRO A 259 -14.28 -18.79 3.86
CA PRO A 259 -13.40 -17.72 4.32
C PRO A 259 -12.10 -17.61 3.48
N PHE A 260 -11.78 -18.67 2.73
CA PHE A 260 -10.58 -18.77 1.90
C PHE A 260 -10.88 -18.62 0.40
N ALA A 261 -12.15 -18.44 0.02
CA ALA A 261 -12.52 -18.19 -1.36
C ALA A 261 -12.61 -16.68 -1.60
N THR A 262 -11.89 -16.20 -2.59
CA THR A 262 -11.75 -14.78 -2.92
C THR A 262 -12.58 -14.42 -4.15
N GLY A 263 -12.76 -13.12 -4.40
CA GLY A 263 -13.41 -12.66 -5.63
C GLY A 263 -12.71 -13.13 -6.92
N TYR A 264 -11.42 -13.47 -6.87
CA TYR A 264 -10.70 -14.02 -8.02
C TYR A 264 -11.15 -15.42 -8.40
N ASP A 265 -11.64 -16.22 -7.45
CA ASP A 265 -12.15 -17.57 -7.70
C ASP A 265 -13.48 -17.55 -8.49
N PHE A 266 -14.19 -16.42 -8.43
CA PHE A 266 -15.52 -16.23 -9.01
C PHE A 266 -15.54 -15.20 -10.15
N VAL A 267 -14.38 -14.86 -10.74
CA VAL A 267 -14.31 -13.88 -11.85
C VAL A 267 -15.26 -14.30 -12.97
N GLU A 268 -16.17 -13.38 -13.34
CA GLU A 268 -17.24 -13.63 -14.30
C GLU A 268 -16.70 -13.82 -15.72
N SER A 269 -15.82 -12.91 -16.16
CA SER A 269 -15.28 -12.90 -17.52
C SER A 269 -14.43 -14.15 -17.81
N PRO A 270 -14.74 -14.94 -18.86
CA PRO A 270 -13.95 -16.10 -19.24
C PRO A 270 -12.48 -15.78 -19.54
N ALA A 271 -12.20 -14.63 -20.16
CA ALA A 271 -10.85 -14.19 -20.49
C ALA A 271 -10.03 -13.86 -19.24
N LEU A 272 -10.63 -13.16 -18.27
CA LEU A 272 -9.98 -12.83 -17.00
C LEU A 272 -9.83 -14.08 -16.12
N ARG A 273 -10.80 -15.00 -16.16
CA ARG A 273 -10.70 -16.29 -15.46
C ARG A 273 -9.55 -17.13 -16.02
N ALA A 274 -9.33 -17.11 -17.34
CA ALA A 274 -8.20 -17.80 -17.96
C ALA A 274 -6.84 -17.24 -17.51
N ILE A 275 -6.75 -15.94 -17.21
CA ILE A 275 -5.53 -15.31 -16.65
C ILE A 275 -5.32 -15.76 -15.19
N HIS A 276 -6.34 -15.66 -14.33
CA HIS A 276 -6.22 -16.02 -12.91
C HIS A 276 -6.01 -17.53 -12.67
N LYS A 277 -6.42 -18.38 -13.62
CA LYS A 277 -6.16 -19.84 -13.59
C LYS A 277 -4.72 -20.21 -13.98
N GLN A 278 -3.92 -19.28 -14.50
CA GLN A 278 -2.53 -19.55 -14.84
C GLN A 278 -1.62 -19.30 -13.64
N GLY A 279 -0.71 -20.24 -13.35
CA GLY A 279 0.15 -20.15 -12.17
C GLY A 279 -0.64 -20.23 -10.87
N TRP A 280 -0.20 -19.51 -9.83
CA TRP A 280 -0.94 -19.36 -8.58
C TRP A 280 -1.58 -17.97 -8.54
N LEU A 281 -2.89 -17.90 -8.81
CA LEU A 281 -3.66 -16.64 -8.92
C LEU A 281 -3.11 -15.65 -9.98
N GLY A 282 -2.57 -16.13 -11.09
CA GLY A 282 -1.94 -15.30 -12.12
C GLY A 282 -0.44 -15.05 -11.91
N VAL A 283 0.17 -15.53 -10.83
CA VAL A 283 1.60 -15.41 -10.55
C VAL A 283 2.37 -16.60 -11.11
N HIS A 284 3.40 -16.34 -11.91
CA HIS A 284 4.24 -17.37 -12.53
C HIS A 284 5.65 -17.41 -11.93
N LEU A 285 6.46 -18.39 -12.36
CA LEU A 285 7.91 -18.34 -12.16
C LEU A 285 8.50 -17.07 -12.82
N PRO A 286 9.50 -16.42 -12.18
CA PRO A 286 10.10 -15.20 -12.70
C PRO A 286 10.61 -15.35 -14.15
N ARG A 287 10.26 -14.39 -15.01
CA ARG A 287 10.73 -14.31 -16.39
C ARG A 287 11.45 -13.00 -16.63
N ILE A 288 12.68 -13.08 -17.16
CA ILE A 288 13.49 -11.89 -17.42
C ILE A 288 12.82 -10.93 -18.42
N GLY A 289 12.07 -11.46 -19.39
CA GLY A 289 11.31 -10.66 -20.35
C GLY A 289 10.20 -9.82 -19.69
N TRP A 290 9.50 -10.39 -18.71
CA TRP A 290 8.47 -9.67 -17.94
C TRP A 290 9.10 -8.64 -17.01
N LEU A 291 10.22 -8.98 -16.37
CA LEU A 291 10.97 -8.01 -15.59
C LEU A 291 11.42 -6.83 -16.47
N ALA A 292 11.98 -7.10 -17.65
CA ALA A 292 12.41 -6.07 -18.57
C ALA A 292 11.25 -5.18 -19.03
N GLN A 293 10.09 -5.76 -19.34
CA GLN A 293 8.88 -4.99 -19.67
C GLN A 293 8.39 -4.16 -18.47
N SER A 294 8.38 -4.74 -17.27
CA SER A 294 8.00 -4.06 -16.03
C SER A 294 8.94 -2.89 -15.68
N LEU A 295 10.19 -2.92 -16.13
CA LEU A 295 11.17 -1.86 -15.90
C LEU A 295 11.20 -0.82 -17.03
N PHE A 296 11.18 -1.24 -18.29
CA PHE A 296 11.59 -0.41 -19.43
C PHE A 296 10.52 -0.20 -20.51
N SER A 297 9.34 -0.84 -20.42
CA SER A 297 8.28 -0.58 -21.39
C SER A 297 7.76 0.87 -21.31
N GLY A 298 6.85 1.28 -22.21
CA GLY A 298 6.19 2.59 -22.13
C GLY A 298 5.43 2.83 -20.81
N ARG A 299 5.13 1.77 -20.05
CA ARG A 299 4.53 1.80 -18.71
C ARG A 299 5.47 1.21 -17.66
N GLY A 300 6.76 1.11 -17.96
CA GLY A 300 7.76 0.52 -17.07
C GLY A 300 8.13 1.44 -15.91
N LEU A 301 8.64 0.86 -14.82
CA LEU A 301 9.06 1.57 -13.61
C LEU A 301 10.12 2.63 -13.91
N LEU A 302 11.18 2.31 -14.65
CA LEU A 302 12.29 3.23 -14.95
C LEU A 302 11.93 4.23 -16.04
N THR A 303 10.94 3.91 -16.88
CA THR A 303 10.38 4.86 -17.86
C THR A 303 9.60 5.96 -17.16
N LEU A 304 8.75 5.61 -16.19
CA LEU A 304 7.92 6.56 -15.47
C LEU A 304 8.64 7.22 -14.28
N MET A 305 9.61 6.51 -13.68
CA MET A 305 10.29 6.89 -12.44
C MET A 305 11.81 6.73 -12.58
N PRO A 306 12.47 7.44 -13.51
CA PRO A 306 13.91 7.26 -13.79
C PRO A 306 14.80 7.52 -12.57
N TRP A 307 14.33 8.33 -11.61
CA TRP A 307 15.02 8.59 -10.35
C TRP A 307 15.21 7.33 -9.49
N VAL A 308 14.39 6.28 -9.68
CA VAL A 308 14.59 4.98 -9.01
C VAL A 308 15.94 4.40 -9.38
N GLY A 309 16.38 4.53 -10.64
CA GLY A 309 17.71 4.11 -11.07
C GLY A 309 18.82 4.85 -10.30
N VAL A 310 18.68 6.16 -10.13
CA VAL A 310 19.61 6.99 -9.34
C VAL A 310 19.63 6.54 -7.87
N ALA A 311 18.46 6.26 -7.29
CA ALA A 311 18.33 5.78 -5.92
C ALA A 311 19.01 4.41 -5.72
N LEU A 312 18.83 3.48 -6.67
CA LEU A 312 19.48 2.16 -6.64
C LEU A 312 21.01 2.27 -6.71
N VAL A 313 21.53 3.09 -7.63
CA VAL A 313 22.98 3.34 -7.74
C VAL A 313 23.51 4.00 -6.47
N GLY A 314 22.81 5.01 -5.95
CA GLY A 314 23.18 5.68 -4.70
C GLY A 314 23.22 4.71 -3.51
N GLY A 315 22.21 3.85 -3.38
CA GLY A 315 22.15 2.80 -2.37
C GLY A 315 23.30 1.79 -2.49
N LEU A 316 23.60 1.34 -3.71
CA LEU A 316 24.73 0.44 -3.97
C LEU A 316 26.06 1.09 -3.59
N CYS A 317 26.32 2.33 -4.03
CA CYS A 317 27.52 3.07 -3.68
C CYS A 317 27.66 3.24 -2.15
N TRP A 318 26.55 3.47 -1.44
CA TRP A 318 26.54 3.58 0.01
C TRP A 318 26.93 2.27 0.69
N VAL A 319 26.36 1.13 0.26
CA VAL A 319 26.71 -0.20 0.77
C VAL A 319 28.17 -0.53 0.50
N LEU A 320 28.66 -0.30 -0.71
CA LEU A 320 30.04 -0.58 -1.10
C LEU A 320 31.04 0.28 -0.30
N ARG A 321 30.77 1.57 -0.11
CA ARG A 321 31.62 2.45 0.72
C ARG A 321 31.64 2.04 2.19
N GLY A 322 30.52 1.55 2.73
CA GLY A 322 30.44 1.01 4.09
C GLY A 322 31.32 -0.25 4.27
N ARG A 323 31.34 -1.14 3.27
CA ARG A 323 32.20 -2.33 3.28
C ARG A 323 33.68 -1.99 3.16
N VAL A 324 34.04 -1.04 2.29
CA VAL A 324 35.44 -0.60 2.12
C VAL A 324 35.98 0.03 3.40
N ARG A 325 35.19 0.89 4.09
CA ARG A 325 35.59 1.48 5.38
C ARG A 325 35.75 0.43 6.49
N GLY A 326 34.89 -0.60 6.50
CA GLY A 326 35.00 -1.72 7.43
C GLY A 326 36.20 -2.63 7.15
N ALA A 327 36.58 -2.82 5.88
CA ALA A 327 37.73 -3.63 5.47
C ALA A 327 39.08 -2.94 5.69
N LEU A 328 39.12 -1.60 5.63
CA LEU A 328 40.35 -0.81 5.79
C LEU A 328 40.68 -0.44 7.25
N GLY A 329 39.96 -0.98 8.24
CA GLY A 329 40.30 -0.81 9.66
C GLY A 329 40.32 0.63 10.17
N ALA A 330 39.61 1.56 9.51
CA ALA A 330 39.62 2.97 9.90
C ALA A 330 39.06 3.16 11.33
N SER A 331 39.87 3.81 12.16
CA SER A 331 39.75 3.91 13.63
C SER A 331 38.36 4.32 14.17
N PRO A 332 37.93 3.86 15.37
CA PRO A 332 36.57 3.99 15.92
C PRO A 332 36.15 5.39 16.37
N SER A 333 36.88 6.46 16.02
CA SER A 333 36.68 7.80 16.59
C SER A 333 35.60 8.65 15.90
N ALA A 334 35.00 8.17 14.81
CA ALA A 334 33.68 8.66 14.43
C ALA A 334 32.65 7.99 15.33
N PRO A 335 31.63 8.68 15.87
CA PRO A 335 30.48 8.03 16.48
C PRO A 335 29.75 7.25 15.39
N VAL A 336 30.26 6.06 15.08
CA VAL A 336 29.56 5.02 14.38
C VAL A 336 28.43 4.67 15.33
N GLY A 337 27.24 5.22 15.08
CA GLY A 337 26.03 4.74 15.70
C GLY A 337 26.01 3.22 15.53
N SER A 338 26.27 2.51 16.62
CA SER A 338 26.46 1.06 16.72
C SER A 338 25.17 0.28 16.45
N ALA A 339 24.18 0.91 15.84
CA ALA A 339 23.08 0.21 15.23
C ALA A 339 23.53 -0.23 13.83
N ARG A 340 23.99 -1.48 13.68
CA ARG A 340 23.53 -2.25 12.52
C ARG A 340 22.02 -1.97 12.43
N PRO A 341 21.48 -1.37 11.35
CA PRO A 341 20.07 -1.04 11.33
C PRO A 341 19.35 -2.37 11.46
N SER A 342 18.74 -2.61 12.62
CA SER A 342 18.20 -3.91 12.99
C SER A 342 17.08 -4.37 12.05
N GLY A 343 16.67 -3.54 11.07
CA GLY A 343 15.71 -3.83 10.01
C GLY A 343 16.20 -3.63 8.55
N SER A 344 17.49 -3.46 8.26
CA SER A 344 17.93 -3.29 6.85
C SER A 344 17.67 -4.51 5.97
N TRP A 345 17.60 -5.70 6.55
CA TRP A 345 17.33 -6.93 5.80
C TRP A 345 15.88 -7.02 5.34
N VAL A 346 14.91 -6.55 6.13
CA VAL A 346 13.49 -6.66 5.77
C VAL A 346 13.13 -5.67 4.68
N GLU A 347 13.71 -4.47 4.71
CA GLU A 347 13.57 -3.47 3.63
C GLU A 347 14.10 -4.03 2.30
N LEU A 348 15.28 -4.65 2.32
CA LEU A 348 15.86 -5.31 1.13
C LEU A 348 15.04 -6.54 0.68
N ALA A 349 14.53 -7.33 1.63
CA ALA A 349 13.71 -8.51 1.34
C ALA A 349 12.37 -8.11 0.70
N VAL A 350 11.73 -7.05 1.20
CA VAL A 350 10.49 -6.51 0.63
C VAL A 350 10.77 -5.92 -0.76
N ALA A 351 11.85 -5.15 -0.94
CA ALA A 351 12.22 -4.66 -2.27
C ALA A 351 12.50 -5.80 -3.26
N GLY A 352 13.25 -6.83 -2.82
CA GLY A 352 13.53 -8.01 -3.63
C GLY A 352 12.26 -8.81 -3.98
N LEU A 353 11.34 -8.96 -3.02
CA LEU A 353 10.03 -9.57 -3.24
C LEU A 353 9.26 -8.86 -4.35
N TYR A 354 9.19 -7.52 -4.32
CA TYR A 354 8.46 -6.77 -5.35
C TYR A 354 9.16 -6.82 -6.72
N VAL A 355 10.50 -6.86 -6.77
CA VAL A 355 11.23 -7.13 -8.03
C VAL A 355 10.90 -8.52 -8.58
N LEU A 356 10.84 -9.54 -7.72
CA LEU A 356 10.42 -10.89 -8.13
C LEU A 356 8.97 -10.90 -8.60
N PHE A 357 8.08 -10.20 -7.89
CA PHE A 357 6.68 -10.05 -8.30
C PHE A 357 6.56 -9.39 -9.68
N ALA A 358 7.34 -8.33 -9.94
CA ALA A 358 7.40 -7.67 -11.25
C ALA A 358 7.89 -8.60 -12.38
N ALA A 359 8.73 -9.57 -12.04
CA ALA A 359 9.22 -10.59 -12.97
C ALA A 359 8.23 -11.75 -13.16
N SER A 360 7.25 -11.89 -12.28
CA SER A 360 6.32 -13.02 -12.18
C SER A 360 4.91 -12.72 -12.65
N TRP A 361 4.63 -11.49 -13.11
CA TRP A 361 3.33 -11.05 -13.57
C TRP A 361 3.40 -10.47 -14.98
N ASP A 362 2.54 -10.93 -15.88
CA ASP A 362 2.50 -10.48 -17.28
C ASP A 362 2.07 -8.99 -17.41
N PRO A 363 2.93 -8.10 -17.93
CA PRO A 363 2.57 -6.70 -18.14
C PRO A 363 1.45 -6.46 -19.17
N GLY A 364 1.20 -7.44 -20.05
CA GLY A 364 0.13 -7.38 -21.04
C GLY A 364 -1.27 -7.31 -20.43
N VAL A 365 -1.46 -7.87 -19.22
CA VAL A 365 -2.79 -7.98 -18.58
C VAL A 365 -3.10 -6.85 -17.59
N TRP A 366 -2.25 -5.83 -17.49
CA TRP A 366 -2.42 -4.77 -16.49
C TRP A 366 -3.64 -3.88 -16.74
N GLY A 367 -4.16 -3.83 -17.97
CA GLY A 367 -5.30 -2.99 -18.35
C GLY A 367 -4.95 -1.49 -18.26
N TRP A 368 -5.93 -0.68 -17.84
CA TRP A 368 -5.76 0.77 -17.69
C TRP A 368 -5.08 1.11 -16.34
N VAL A 369 -3.79 1.44 -16.38
CA VAL A 369 -2.93 1.63 -15.20
C VAL A 369 -1.84 2.68 -15.43
N ALA A 370 -1.41 3.33 -14.36
CA ALA A 370 -0.18 4.11 -14.31
C ALA A 370 0.97 3.23 -13.83
N GLY A 371 1.81 2.76 -14.74
CA GLY A 371 2.98 1.96 -14.39
C GLY A 371 2.68 0.57 -13.81
N PRO A 372 3.70 -0.11 -13.24
CA PRO A 372 3.54 -1.40 -12.58
C PRO A 372 2.86 -1.23 -11.22
N ARG A 373 1.52 -1.15 -11.22
CA ARG A 373 0.67 -0.80 -10.06
C ARG A 373 0.92 -1.61 -8.79
N HIS A 374 1.34 -2.86 -8.95
CA HIS A 374 1.58 -3.78 -7.85
C HIS A 374 2.90 -3.53 -7.12
N LEU A 375 3.76 -2.64 -7.62
CA LEU A 375 5.03 -2.23 -6.98
C LEU A 375 4.91 -0.96 -6.15
N VAL A 376 3.69 -0.44 -6.01
CA VAL A 376 3.42 0.78 -5.24
C VAL A 376 3.44 0.53 -3.73
N PRO A 377 2.81 -0.53 -3.19
CA PRO A 377 3.01 -0.95 -1.80
C PRO A 377 4.44 -1.44 -1.57
#